data_AF-A0A3N6P2G6-F1
#
_entry.id   AF-A0A3N6P2G6-F1
#
_cell.length_a   1.000
_cell.length_b   1.000
_cell.length_c   1.000
_cell.angle_alpha   90.00
_cell.angle_beta   90.00
_cell.angle_gamma   90.00
#
_symmetry.space_group_name_H-M   'P 1'
#
loop_
_entity.id
_entity.type
_entity.pdbx_description
1 polymer ?
#
loop_
_entity_poly.entity_id
_entity_poly.type
_entity_poly.pdbx_seq_one_letter_code
_entity_poly.pdbx_strand_id
1 'polypeptide(L)'
;MSKKTKNMGCQQVLLHPDQNLSAILEYLSGEANKVFNCSVYYARQVFFKENRFVTQGELCGQMKWNRHFNAMYASSAQQICNGIVESFKSFKQLSKLFGSGELVNKPKPPNYRKPGLFTVSYPKRWLKLTEKGIRVPLGRKVKAWFGLENFYLPMASNLDWNSIKEIRILPHHGCFYVEFVYEIKIQLVKLDKTHALSIDHGLDNWLTCVDTLGHSFIVDGKHLKSKNQWYNKQIAALKENQPQGFWSKRLARITEKRNRQMRDAVNKTARLIINHGLKHGIGTIVFGWNKGQKQSIELGTQTNQKLVQIPTARLKERIKELCSLYGLKFVETEESYTSKASFLDHDVLPTYGEKPDNWEPSGKRVKRGLYHSAAGYLINADCNGAANILRKVAGRFNLNLDQLGRGALTTPLRVRFWIA
;
A
#
# COMPACT_ATOMS: atom_id res chain seq x y z
N MET A 1 -25.11 -18.55 10.90
CA MET A 1 -23.85 -18.95 10.22
C MET A 1 -23.07 -17.71 9.83
N SER A 2 -21.97 -17.42 10.51
CA SER A 2 -21.05 -16.35 10.15
C SER A 2 -20.53 -16.59 8.72
N LYS A 3 -20.79 -15.67 7.78
CA LYS A 3 -20.18 -15.72 6.44
C LYS A 3 -18.67 -15.66 6.64
N LYS A 4 -17.97 -16.78 6.46
CA LYS A 4 -16.50 -16.81 6.40
C LYS A 4 -16.05 -15.69 5.46
N THR A 5 -15.40 -14.68 6.00
CA THR A 5 -14.84 -13.56 5.24
C THR A 5 -13.80 -14.16 4.30
N LYS A 6 -14.11 -14.17 3.00
CA LYS A 6 -13.19 -14.67 1.97
C LYS A 6 -12.03 -13.68 1.85
N ASN A 7 -10.81 -14.19 1.88
CA ASN A 7 -9.64 -13.35 1.63
C ASN A 7 -9.57 -12.99 0.16
N MET A 8 -9.38 -11.72 -0.12
CA MET A 8 -9.39 -11.17 -1.47
C MET A 8 -8.04 -10.58 -1.81
N GLY A 9 -7.53 -10.93 -2.99
CA GLY A 9 -6.37 -10.33 -3.62
C GLY A 9 -6.76 -9.30 -4.65
N CYS A 10 -5.86 -8.37 -4.92
CA CYS A 10 -5.90 -7.52 -6.10
C CYS A 10 -4.57 -7.59 -6.86
N GLN A 11 -4.64 -7.67 -8.19
CA GLN A 11 -3.47 -7.60 -9.06
C GLN A 11 -3.74 -6.64 -10.21
N GLN A 12 -2.91 -5.60 -10.34
CA GLN A 12 -2.98 -4.64 -11.44
C GLN A 12 -2.03 -5.06 -12.57
N VAL A 13 -2.57 -5.16 -13.78
CA VAL A 13 -1.81 -5.41 -15.01
C VAL A 13 -1.94 -4.18 -15.90
N LEU A 14 -0.80 -3.61 -16.31
CA LEU A 14 -0.77 -2.48 -17.23
C LEU A 14 -1.27 -2.94 -18.60
N LEU A 15 -2.22 -2.20 -19.16
CA LEU A 15 -2.70 -2.45 -20.51
C LEU A 15 -1.82 -1.73 -21.54
N HIS A 16 -1.68 -2.38 -22.69
CA HIS A 16 -1.09 -1.82 -23.90
C HIS A 16 -2.17 -1.79 -25.00
N PRO A 17 -3.21 -0.97 -24.83
CA PRO A 17 -4.33 -0.94 -25.77
C PRO A 17 -3.89 -0.40 -27.12
N ASP A 18 -4.46 -0.94 -28.20
CA ASP A 18 -4.44 -0.28 -29.50
C ASP A 18 -5.31 0.99 -29.48
N GLN A 19 -5.34 1.72 -30.60
CA GLN A 19 -6.09 2.97 -30.69
C GLN A 19 -7.60 2.76 -30.43
N ASN A 20 -8.16 1.65 -30.91
CA ASN A 20 -9.58 1.32 -30.76
C ASN A 20 -9.94 1.03 -29.31
N LEU A 21 -9.20 0.13 -28.65
CA LEU A 21 -9.41 -0.19 -27.25
C LEU A 21 -9.16 1.04 -26.37
N SER A 22 -8.15 1.85 -26.66
CA SER A 22 -7.90 3.09 -25.90
C SER A 22 -9.10 4.04 -25.96
N ALA A 23 -9.70 4.25 -27.14
CA ALA A 23 -10.88 5.08 -27.29
C ALA A 23 -12.08 4.54 -26.50
N ILE A 24 -12.30 3.22 -26.52
CA ILE A 24 -13.37 2.57 -25.74
C ILE A 24 -13.15 2.77 -24.24
N LEU A 25 -11.92 2.57 -23.74
CA LEU A 25 -11.60 2.72 -22.32
C LEU A 25 -11.74 4.18 -21.86
N GLU A 26 -11.29 5.14 -22.66
CA GLU A 26 -11.44 6.57 -22.37
C GLU A 26 -12.92 6.99 -22.33
N TYR A 27 -13.71 6.56 -23.32
CA TYR A 27 -15.14 6.82 -23.35
C TYR A 27 -15.83 6.25 -22.11
N LEU A 28 -15.61 4.96 -21.82
CA LEU A 28 -16.26 4.26 -20.71
C LEU A 28 -15.89 4.88 -19.35
N SER A 29 -14.62 5.18 -19.12
CA SER A 29 -14.16 5.84 -17.89
C SER A 29 -14.61 7.30 -17.80
N GLY A 30 -14.80 7.99 -18.92
CA GLY A 30 -15.37 9.33 -18.96
C GLY A 30 -16.86 9.33 -18.59
N GLU A 31 -17.64 8.40 -19.14
CA GLU A 31 -19.05 8.20 -18.79
C GLU A 31 -19.20 7.80 -17.31
N ALA A 32 -18.31 6.95 -16.80
CA ALA A 32 -18.27 6.58 -15.38
C ALA A 32 -18.07 7.80 -14.45
N ASN A 33 -17.22 8.75 -14.84
CA ASN A 33 -17.02 9.98 -14.07
C ASN A 33 -18.29 10.86 -14.04
N LYS A 34 -19.05 10.88 -15.14
CA LYS A 34 -20.33 11.61 -15.22
C LYS A 34 -21.40 10.92 -14.36
N VAL A 35 -21.52 9.59 -14.42
CA VAL A 35 -22.42 8.81 -13.55
C VAL A 35 -22.09 9.04 -12.08
N PHE A 36 -20.80 9.06 -11.71
CA PHE A 36 -20.36 9.40 -10.35
C PHE A 36 -20.91 10.77 -9.92
N ASN A 37 -20.71 11.81 -10.72
CA ASN A 37 -21.14 13.17 -10.37
C ASN A 37 -22.66 13.30 -10.32
N CYS A 38 -23.40 12.70 -11.26
CA CYS A 38 -24.87 12.66 -11.23
C CYS A 38 -25.38 11.93 -9.97
N SER A 39 -24.74 10.81 -9.61
CA SER A 39 -25.09 10.05 -8.41
C SER A 39 -24.82 10.82 -7.12
N VAL A 40 -23.66 11.50 -7.03
CA VAL A 40 -23.33 12.37 -5.90
C VAL A 40 -24.29 13.55 -5.81
N TYR A 41 -24.65 14.16 -6.94
CA TYR A 41 -25.63 15.24 -6.96
C TYR A 41 -26.94 14.80 -6.33
N TYR A 42 -27.52 13.69 -6.83
CA TYR A 42 -28.79 13.18 -6.31
C TYR A 42 -28.70 12.84 -4.81
N ALA A 43 -27.65 12.11 -4.40
CA ALA A 43 -27.44 11.76 -3.00
C ALA A 43 -27.29 12.99 -2.09
N ARG A 44 -26.63 14.06 -2.57
CA ARG A 44 -26.53 15.34 -1.86
C ARG A 44 -27.86 16.07 -1.77
N GLN A 45 -28.69 16.05 -2.82
CA GLN A 45 -30.03 16.67 -2.76
C GLN A 45 -30.89 16.00 -1.69
N VAL A 46 -30.94 14.66 -1.69
CA VAL A 46 -31.66 13.90 -0.66
C VAL A 46 -31.11 14.21 0.74
N PHE A 47 -29.78 14.24 0.91
CA PHE A 47 -29.17 14.55 2.19
C PHE A 47 -29.46 15.97 2.69
N PHE A 48 -29.28 17.00 1.85
CA PHE A 48 -29.43 18.38 2.29
C PHE A 48 -30.88 18.85 2.38
N LYS A 49 -31.78 18.32 1.54
CA LYS A 49 -33.18 18.76 1.51
C LYS A 49 -34.10 17.90 2.37
N GLU A 50 -33.85 16.60 2.44
CA GLU A 50 -34.72 15.65 3.16
C GLU A 50 -34.07 15.13 4.46
N ASN A 51 -32.84 15.57 4.78
CA ASN A 51 -32.09 15.17 5.97
C ASN A 51 -31.96 13.65 6.16
N ARG A 52 -31.90 12.89 5.05
CA ARG A 52 -31.77 11.43 5.05
C ARG A 52 -30.70 10.94 4.08
N PHE A 53 -30.31 9.68 4.23
CA PHE A 53 -29.32 9.05 3.34
C PHE A 53 -30.02 8.20 2.28
N VAL A 54 -29.60 8.35 1.03
CA VAL A 54 -30.11 7.57 -0.10
C VAL A 54 -29.75 6.08 0.04
N THR A 55 -30.66 5.20 -0.37
CA THR A 55 -30.40 3.75 -0.42
C THR A 55 -29.81 3.31 -1.75
N GLN A 56 -29.22 2.11 -1.82
CA GLN A 56 -28.67 1.55 -3.07
C GLN A 56 -29.75 1.40 -4.15
N GLY A 57 -30.93 0.86 -3.78
CA GLY A 57 -32.05 0.66 -4.69
C GLY A 57 -32.60 1.98 -5.24
N GLU A 58 -32.76 2.97 -4.37
CA GLU A 58 -33.22 4.31 -4.74
C GLU A 58 -32.25 4.98 -5.72
N LEU A 59 -30.95 5.04 -5.38
CA LEU A 59 -29.96 5.71 -6.23
C LEU A 59 -29.83 5.03 -7.60
N CYS A 60 -29.75 3.70 -7.64
CA CYS A 60 -29.70 2.96 -8.90
C CYS A 60 -31.01 3.13 -9.69
N GLY A 61 -32.15 3.13 -9.01
CA GLY A 61 -33.48 3.32 -9.59
C GLY A 61 -33.65 4.68 -10.25
N GLN A 62 -33.03 5.72 -9.70
CA GLN A 62 -33.02 7.07 -10.29
C GLN A 62 -32.02 7.18 -11.44
N MET A 63 -30.82 6.64 -11.26
CA MET A 63 -29.78 6.70 -12.30
C MET A 63 -30.12 5.86 -13.54
N LYS A 64 -31.06 4.91 -13.48
CA LYS A 64 -31.48 4.12 -14.66
C LYS A 64 -31.98 4.97 -15.84
N TRP A 65 -32.51 6.16 -15.58
CA TRP A 65 -32.98 7.09 -16.61
C TRP A 65 -31.88 8.02 -17.13
N ASN A 66 -30.71 8.02 -16.49
CA ASN A 66 -29.59 8.87 -16.87
C ASN A 66 -28.91 8.36 -18.15
N ARG A 67 -28.64 9.24 -19.11
CA ARG A 67 -27.99 8.87 -20.38
C ARG A 67 -26.60 8.26 -20.21
N HIS A 68 -25.81 8.72 -19.23
CA HIS A 68 -24.46 8.23 -18.96
C HIS A 68 -24.49 6.85 -18.30
N PHE A 69 -25.48 6.61 -17.42
CA PHE A 69 -25.70 5.28 -16.84
C PHE A 69 -26.01 4.26 -17.94
N ASN A 70 -26.85 4.64 -18.92
CA ASN A 70 -27.24 3.78 -20.03
C ASN A 70 -26.14 3.59 -21.10
N ALA A 71 -25.14 4.47 -21.13
CA ALA A 71 -23.93 4.30 -21.94
C ALA A 71 -23.02 3.20 -21.35
N MET A 72 -23.06 3.01 -20.04
CA MET A 72 -22.35 1.93 -19.37
C MET A 72 -23.15 0.63 -19.36
N TYR A 73 -22.47 -0.49 -19.12
CA TYR A 73 -23.17 -1.72 -18.78
C TYR A 73 -23.85 -1.55 -17.40
N ALA A 74 -25.12 -1.94 -17.30
CA ALA A 74 -25.96 -1.63 -16.14
C ALA A 74 -25.34 -2.05 -14.81
N SER A 75 -24.73 -3.24 -14.74
CA SER A 75 -24.10 -3.69 -13.50
C SER A 75 -22.88 -2.86 -13.12
N SER A 76 -22.16 -2.32 -14.10
CA SER A 76 -20.98 -1.50 -13.85
C SER A 76 -21.38 -0.12 -13.33
N ALA A 77 -22.42 0.47 -13.93
CA ALA A 77 -22.97 1.73 -13.45
C ALA A 77 -23.57 1.60 -12.03
N GLN A 78 -24.24 0.47 -11.73
CA GLN A 78 -24.71 0.16 -10.38
C GLN A 78 -23.57 0.10 -9.35
N GLN A 79 -22.38 -0.42 -9.70
CA GLN A 79 -21.24 -0.42 -8.78
C GLN A 79 -20.79 1.00 -8.41
N ILE A 80 -20.87 1.94 -9.34
CA ILE A 80 -20.58 3.36 -9.06
C ILE A 80 -21.60 3.90 -8.05
N CYS A 81 -22.89 3.69 -8.29
CA CYS A 81 -23.95 4.11 -7.37
C CYS A 81 -23.75 3.48 -5.97
N ASN A 82 -23.45 2.19 -5.90
CA ASN A 82 -23.18 1.49 -4.63
C ASN A 82 -22.01 2.11 -3.87
N GLY A 83 -20.91 2.43 -4.56
CA GLY A 83 -19.76 3.10 -3.96
C GLY A 83 -20.08 4.50 -3.42
N ILE A 84 -21.00 5.24 -4.05
CA ILE A 84 -21.49 6.52 -3.51
C ILE A 84 -22.28 6.30 -2.23
N VAL A 85 -23.19 5.32 -2.20
CA VAL A 85 -23.96 5.01 -0.99
C VAL A 85 -23.03 4.59 0.16
N GLU A 86 -22.03 3.76 -0.12
CA GLU A 86 -21.00 3.39 0.85
C GLU A 86 -20.22 4.60 1.36
N SER A 87 -19.85 5.52 0.48
CA SER A 87 -19.16 6.77 0.87
C SER A 87 -20.01 7.63 1.81
N PHE A 88 -21.32 7.72 1.57
CA PHE A 88 -22.25 8.41 2.45
C PHE A 88 -22.47 7.68 3.79
N LYS A 89 -22.46 6.34 3.80
CA LYS A 89 -22.47 5.55 5.04
C LYS A 89 -21.23 5.83 5.90
N SER A 90 -20.04 5.86 5.28
CA SER A 90 -18.79 6.22 5.97
C SER A 90 -18.85 7.65 6.51
N PHE A 91 -19.36 8.61 5.72
CA PHE A 91 -19.57 9.98 6.19
C PHE A 91 -20.51 10.06 7.40
N LYS A 92 -21.60 9.27 7.42
CA LYS A 92 -22.51 9.18 8.57
C LYS A 92 -21.79 8.67 9.82
N GLN A 93 -20.97 7.62 9.69
CA GLN A 93 -20.20 7.06 10.80
C GLN A 93 -19.18 8.07 11.35
N LEU A 94 -18.42 8.72 10.46
CA LEU A 94 -17.46 9.75 10.87
C LEU A 94 -18.15 10.95 11.52
N SER A 95 -19.33 11.35 11.04
CA SER A 95 -20.10 12.45 11.64
C SER A 95 -20.52 12.15 13.07
N LYS A 96 -20.84 10.88 13.38
CA LYS A 96 -21.14 10.45 14.75
C LYS A 96 -19.91 10.56 15.66
N LEU A 97 -18.76 10.07 15.19
CA LEU A 97 -17.50 10.14 15.94
C LEU A 97 -17.03 11.59 16.17
N PHE A 98 -17.28 12.48 15.21
CA PHE A 98 -17.05 13.91 15.41
C PHE A 98 -18.00 14.49 16.46
N GLY A 99 -19.27 14.09 16.44
CA GLY A 99 -20.24 14.49 17.46
C GLY A 99 -19.92 13.99 18.87
N SER A 100 -19.24 12.85 19.00
CA SER A 100 -18.76 12.31 20.29
C SER A 100 -17.41 12.88 20.75
N GLY A 101 -16.77 13.76 19.96
CA GLY A 101 -15.46 14.33 20.28
C GLY A 101 -14.27 13.40 19.98
N GLU A 102 -14.49 12.21 19.42
CA GLU A 102 -13.44 11.24 19.06
C GLU A 102 -12.65 11.64 17.80
N LEU A 103 -13.16 12.62 17.04
CA LEU A 103 -12.49 13.18 15.87
C LEU A 103 -12.26 14.68 16.04
N VAL A 104 -11.02 15.11 15.82
CA VAL A 104 -10.64 16.53 15.82
C VAL A 104 -11.21 17.26 14.60
N ASN A 105 -11.25 16.60 13.44
CA ASN A 105 -11.62 17.21 12.17
C ASN A 105 -13.06 16.91 11.79
N LYS A 106 -13.83 17.96 11.45
CA LYS A 106 -15.20 17.83 10.96
C LYS A 106 -15.23 17.10 9.61
N PRO A 107 -15.93 15.96 9.49
CA PRO A 107 -16.05 15.25 8.24
C PRO A 107 -16.91 16.03 7.24
N LYS A 108 -16.65 15.83 5.95
CA LYS A 108 -17.38 16.46 4.84
C LYS A 108 -18.13 15.39 4.02
N PRO A 109 -19.34 15.69 3.50
CA PRO A 109 -20.04 14.77 2.63
C PRO A 109 -19.26 14.55 1.33
N PRO A 110 -19.47 13.41 0.63
CA PRO A 110 -18.84 13.14 -0.66
C PRO A 110 -18.96 14.31 -1.64
N ASN A 111 -17.85 14.67 -2.28
CA ASN A 111 -17.76 15.80 -3.19
C ASN A 111 -17.70 15.35 -4.66
N TYR A 112 -18.00 16.28 -5.56
CA TYR A 112 -17.92 16.05 -6.99
C TYR A 112 -16.47 15.82 -7.43
N ARG A 113 -16.31 15.01 -8.47
CA ARG A 113 -15.05 14.84 -9.18
C ARG A 113 -14.87 15.92 -10.23
N LYS A 114 -13.63 16.36 -10.41
CA LYS A 114 -13.24 17.17 -11.58
C LYS A 114 -13.44 16.36 -12.87
N PRO A 115 -13.56 17.02 -14.05
CA PRO A 115 -13.56 16.33 -15.32
C PRO A 115 -12.34 15.42 -15.46
N GLY A 116 -12.56 14.21 -15.99
CA GLY A 116 -11.52 13.21 -16.14
C GLY A 116 -12.08 11.80 -16.21
N LEU A 117 -11.18 10.83 -16.05
CA LEU A 117 -11.49 9.41 -16.13
C LEU A 117 -11.77 8.84 -14.73
N PHE A 118 -12.70 7.90 -14.66
CA PHE A 118 -13.04 7.17 -13.44
C PHE A 118 -12.92 5.65 -13.62
N THR A 119 -12.74 4.95 -12.49
CA THR A 119 -12.66 3.50 -12.44
C THR A 119 -13.98 2.85 -12.85
N VAL A 120 -13.89 1.75 -13.58
CA VAL A 120 -15.05 1.00 -14.08
C VAL A 120 -14.94 -0.45 -13.60
N SER A 121 -15.96 -0.92 -12.88
CA SER A 121 -15.95 -2.24 -12.23
C SER A 121 -16.91 -3.22 -12.90
N TYR A 122 -16.49 -4.47 -13.07
CA TYR A 122 -17.28 -5.56 -13.64
C TYR A 122 -17.21 -6.82 -12.76
N PRO A 123 -18.31 -7.20 -12.10
CA PRO A 123 -18.41 -8.51 -11.45
C PRO A 123 -18.24 -9.66 -12.46
N LYS A 124 -17.55 -10.74 -12.05
CA LYS A 124 -17.24 -11.89 -12.92
C LYS A 124 -18.46 -12.47 -13.61
N ARG A 125 -19.64 -12.48 -12.96
CA ARG A 125 -20.89 -13.03 -13.53
C ARG A 125 -21.28 -12.44 -14.90
N TRP A 126 -20.76 -11.25 -15.22
CA TRP A 126 -21.04 -10.56 -16.49
C TRP A 126 -19.89 -10.64 -17.50
N LEU A 127 -18.82 -11.33 -17.13
CA LEU A 127 -17.62 -11.50 -17.94
C LEU A 127 -17.56 -12.93 -18.46
N LYS A 128 -16.96 -13.12 -19.63
CA LYS A 128 -16.69 -14.44 -20.21
C LYS A 128 -15.24 -14.52 -20.65
N LEU A 129 -14.52 -15.56 -20.24
CA LEU A 129 -13.22 -15.87 -20.80
C LEU A 129 -13.42 -16.59 -22.14
N THR A 130 -12.70 -16.14 -23.16
CA THR A 130 -12.73 -16.68 -24.53
C THR A 130 -11.30 -16.77 -25.04
N GLU A 131 -11.09 -17.39 -26.21
CA GLU A 131 -9.78 -17.45 -26.86
C GLU A 131 -9.17 -16.06 -27.14
N LYS A 132 -10.02 -15.05 -27.42
CA LYS A 132 -9.60 -13.65 -27.63
C LYS A 132 -9.28 -12.90 -26.33
N GLY A 133 -9.47 -13.53 -25.18
CA GLY A 133 -9.36 -12.93 -23.86
C GLY A 133 -10.72 -12.77 -23.17
N ILE A 134 -10.78 -11.83 -22.22
CA ILE A 134 -11.96 -11.61 -21.38
C ILE A 134 -12.91 -10.68 -22.10
N ARG A 135 -14.06 -11.21 -22.51
CA ARG A 135 -15.15 -10.44 -23.10
C ARG A 135 -15.84 -9.59 -22.04
N VAL A 136 -15.78 -8.27 -22.21
CA VAL A 136 -16.40 -7.26 -21.34
C VAL A 136 -17.59 -6.61 -22.08
N PRO A 137 -18.81 -6.66 -21.52
CA PRO A 137 -19.98 -6.08 -22.17
C PRO A 137 -20.04 -4.55 -22.03
N LEU A 138 -20.62 -3.90 -23.04
CA LEU A 138 -20.89 -2.46 -23.10
C LEU A 138 -22.38 -2.16 -22.85
N GLY A 139 -22.70 -0.87 -22.66
CA GLY A 139 -24.07 -0.42 -22.45
C GLY A 139 -24.95 -0.50 -23.70
N ARG A 140 -26.27 -0.56 -23.50
CA ARG A 140 -27.24 -0.65 -24.62
C ARG A 140 -27.17 0.57 -25.54
N LYS A 141 -26.91 1.76 -24.99
CA LYS A 141 -26.74 2.97 -25.81
C LYS A 141 -25.48 2.93 -26.65
N VAL A 142 -24.39 2.33 -26.16
CA VAL A 142 -23.15 2.15 -26.95
C VAL A 142 -23.38 1.21 -28.13
N LYS A 143 -24.13 0.11 -27.92
CA LYS A 143 -24.57 -0.75 -29.03
C LYS A 143 -25.38 0.05 -30.06
N ALA A 144 -26.35 0.85 -29.62
CA ALA A 144 -27.20 1.64 -30.51
C ALA A 144 -26.43 2.74 -31.26
N TRP A 145 -25.47 3.40 -30.61
CA TRP A 145 -24.73 4.53 -31.19
C TRP A 145 -23.53 4.12 -32.05
N PHE A 146 -22.88 3.02 -31.70
CA PHE A 146 -21.59 2.64 -32.31
C PHE A 146 -21.57 1.21 -32.87
N GLY A 147 -22.66 0.43 -32.73
CA GLY A 147 -22.67 -0.99 -33.11
C GLY A 147 -21.79 -1.88 -32.23
N LEU A 148 -21.24 -1.35 -31.12
CA LEU A 148 -20.29 -2.05 -30.26
C LEU A 148 -20.99 -2.68 -29.05
N GLU A 149 -20.98 -4.02 -28.99
CA GLU A 149 -21.61 -4.75 -27.87
C GLU A 149 -20.64 -5.08 -26.73
N ASN A 150 -19.37 -5.28 -27.07
CA ASN A 150 -18.35 -5.77 -26.15
C ASN A 150 -16.95 -5.41 -26.66
N PHE A 151 -15.97 -5.54 -25.77
CA PHE A 151 -14.54 -5.46 -26.08
C PHE A 151 -13.81 -6.56 -25.30
N TYR A 152 -12.52 -6.74 -25.59
CA TYR A 152 -11.70 -7.79 -24.98
C TYR A 152 -10.58 -7.18 -24.14
N LEU A 153 -10.33 -7.77 -22.98
CA LEU A 153 -9.19 -7.49 -22.11
C LEU A 153 -8.31 -8.73 -21.98
N PRO A 154 -6.98 -8.58 -21.88
CA PRO A 154 -6.09 -9.71 -21.64
C PRO A 154 -6.32 -10.33 -20.25
N MET A 155 -6.23 -11.65 -20.15
CA MET A 155 -6.21 -12.36 -18.86
C MET A 155 -4.78 -12.40 -18.31
N ALA A 156 -4.62 -12.22 -17.00
CA ALA A 156 -3.31 -12.40 -16.36
C ALA A 156 -2.91 -13.88 -16.37
N SER A 157 -1.73 -14.19 -16.92
CA SER A 157 -1.24 -15.58 -17.08
C SER A 157 -0.99 -16.32 -15.77
N ASN A 158 -0.75 -15.59 -14.68
CA ASN A 158 -0.45 -16.16 -13.36
C ASN A 158 -1.70 -16.30 -12.46
N LEU A 159 -2.90 -15.98 -12.97
CA LEU A 159 -4.14 -16.05 -12.20
C LEU A 159 -5.07 -17.11 -12.80
N ASP A 160 -5.76 -17.84 -11.92
CA ASP A 160 -6.83 -18.74 -12.31
C ASP A 160 -8.13 -17.96 -12.52
N TRP A 161 -8.74 -18.09 -13.71
CA TRP A 161 -10.03 -17.51 -14.03
C TRP A 161 -11.11 -17.86 -13.00
N ASN A 162 -11.09 -19.07 -12.45
CA ASN A 162 -12.09 -19.52 -11.48
C ASN A 162 -12.04 -18.74 -10.16
N SER A 163 -10.85 -18.29 -9.77
CA SER A 163 -10.64 -17.47 -8.57
C SER A 163 -11.16 -16.03 -8.71
N ILE A 164 -11.25 -15.50 -9.94
CA ILE A 164 -11.65 -14.11 -10.19
C ILE A 164 -13.07 -13.84 -9.68
N LYS A 165 -13.29 -12.70 -9.05
CA LYS A 165 -14.60 -12.22 -8.59
C LYS A 165 -15.05 -10.94 -9.27
N GLU A 166 -14.10 -10.08 -9.61
CA GLU A 166 -14.35 -8.79 -10.24
C GLU A 166 -13.12 -8.37 -11.05
N ILE A 167 -13.35 -7.63 -12.12
CA ILE A 167 -12.31 -6.90 -12.85
C ILE A 167 -12.61 -5.41 -12.77
N ARG A 168 -11.58 -4.59 -12.55
CA ARG A 168 -11.68 -3.12 -12.56
C ARG A 168 -10.75 -2.52 -13.58
N ILE A 169 -11.26 -1.58 -14.36
CA ILE A 169 -10.48 -0.79 -15.31
C ILE A 169 -10.07 0.50 -14.60
N LEU A 170 -8.77 0.72 -14.42
CA LEU A 170 -8.22 1.82 -13.65
C LEU A 170 -7.47 2.80 -14.57
N PRO A 171 -7.98 4.02 -14.78
CA PRO A 171 -7.22 5.07 -15.45
C PRO A 171 -6.17 5.68 -14.52
N HIS A 172 -4.91 5.67 -14.93
CA HIS A 172 -3.78 6.23 -14.18
C HIS A 172 -2.84 7.02 -15.09
N HIS A 173 -2.68 8.32 -14.85
CA HIS A 173 -1.65 9.16 -15.49
C HIS A 173 -1.49 8.97 -17.02
N GLY A 174 -2.61 8.82 -17.74
CA GLY A 174 -2.63 8.63 -19.20
C GLY A 174 -2.41 7.19 -19.69
N CYS A 175 -2.52 6.20 -18.82
CA CYS A 175 -2.60 4.78 -19.17
C CYS A 175 -3.74 4.09 -18.42
N PHE A 176 -4.00 2.82 -18.77
CA PHE A 176 -5.02 2.01 -18.13
C PHE A 176 -4.41 0.75 -17.53
N TYR A 177 -4.91 0.37 -16.36
CA TYR A 177 -4.68 -0.95 -15.78
C TYR A 177 -5.97 -1.74 -15.78
N VAL A 178 -5.84 -3.05 -15.92
CA VAL A 178 -6.86 -4.01 -15.50
C VAL A 178 -6.47 -4.55 -14.13
N GLU A 179 -7.32 -4.33 -13.13
CA GLU A 179 -7.16 -4.86 -11.78
C GLU A 179 -8.07 -6.08 -11.62
N PHE A 180 -7.45 -7.23 -11.38
CA PHE A 180 -8.13 -8.47 -11.06
C PHE A 180 -8.34 -8.56 -9.57
N VAL A 181 -9.59 -8.69 -9.15
CA VAL A 181 -9.97 -8.97 -7.75
C VAL A 181 -10.36 -10.44 -7.66
N TYR A 182 -9.63 -11.21 -6.84
CA TYR A 182 -9.73 -12.66 -6.82
C TYR A 182 -9.66 -13.23 -5.41
N GLU A 183 -10.24 -14.42 -5.22
CA GLU A 183 -10.21 -15.12 -3.93
C GLU A 183 -8.83 -15.74 -3.71
N ILE A 184 -8.20 -15.40 -2.57
CA ILE A 184 -6.91 -15.97 -2.16
C ILE A 184 -7.16 -17.05 -1.11
N LYS A 185 -6.50 -18.21 -1.28
CA LYS A 185 -6.43 -19.26 -0.26
C LYS A 185 -5.34 -18.93 0.75
N ILE A 186 -5.66 -18.99 2.05
CA ILE A 186 -4.66 -18.86 3.12
C ILE A 186 -3.70 -20.04 3.03
N GLN A 187 -2.40 -19.76 3.05
CA GLN A 187 -1.35 -20.77 3.06
C GLN A 187 -0.77 -20.83 4.46
N LEU A 188 -1.40 -21.57 5.37
CA LEU A 188 -0.88 -21.73 6.71
C LEU A 188 0.32 -22.69 6.68
N VAL A 189 1.51 -22.13 6.90
CA VAL A 189 2.74 -22.90 7.07
C VAL A 189 2.98 -23.11 8.56
N LYS A 190 3.47 -24.30 8.96
CA LYS A 190 3.89 -24.54 10.34
C LYS A 190 5.19 -23.78 10.57
N LEU A 191 5.13 -22.72 11.37
CA LEU A 191 6.26 -21.84 11.68
C LEU A 191 6.42 -21.73 13.20
N ASP A 192 7.65 -21.47 13.63
CA ASP A 192 7.97 -21.30 15.05
C ASP A 192 7.82 -19.84 15.47
N LYS A 193 6.83 -19.56 16.31
CA LYS A 193 6.53 -18.20 16.78
C LYS A 193 7.55 -17.68 17.81
N THR A 194 8.40 -18.55 18.37
CA THR A 194 9.50 -18.18 19.26
C THR A 194 10.71 -17.66 18.48
N HIS A 195 10.77 -17.92 17.18
CA HIS A 195 11.73 -17.29 16.28
C HIS A 195 11.12 -16.09 15.57
N ALA A 196 11.91 -15.03 15.45
CA ALA A 196 11.47 -13.75 14.91
C ALA A 196 12.49 -13.10 13.98
N LEU A 197 12.00 -12.37 12.99
CA LEU A 197 12.78 -11.45 12.16
C LEU A 197 12.39 -10.02 12.56
N SER A 198 13.36 -9.25 13.04
CA SER A 198 13.19 -7.82 13.27
C SER A 198 13.58 -7.02 12.04
N ILE A 199 12.87 -5.91 11.85
CA ILE A 199 13.01 -4.99 10.73
C ILE A 199 13.09 -3.57 11.29
N ASP A 200 14.25 -2.94 11.12
CA ASP A 200 14.49 -1.52 11.35
C ASP A 200 14.47 -0.81 9.99
N HIS A 201 13.65 0.23 9.81
CA HIS A 201 13.58 0.96 8.53
C HIS A 201 14.46 2.21 8.53
N GLY A 202 15.15 2.41 7.41
CA GLY A 202 16.01 3.58 7.20
C GLY A 202 15.84 4.19 5.81
N LEU A 203 16.73 5.13 5.50
CA LEU A 203 16.76 5.82 4.21
C LEU A 203 17.73 5.17 3.21
N ASP A 204 19.00 5.01 3.57
CA ASP A 204 20.02 4.46 2.66
C ASP A 204 20.05 2.94 2.73
N ASN A 205 19.91 2.38 3.93
CA ASN A 205 19.50 1.00 4.16
C ASN A 205 17.99 1.07 4.34
N TRP A 206 17.21 0.64 3.34
CA TRP A 206 15.76 0.79 3.39
C TRP A 206 15.18 -0.03 4.54
N LEU A 207 15.66 -1.26 4.67
CA LEU A 207 15.44 -2.12 5.82
C LEU A 207 16.78 -2.70 6.26
N THR A 208 16.96 -2.80 7.57
CA THR A 208 17.97 -3.64 8.20
C THR A 208 17.24 -4.72 8.96
N CYS A 209 17.57 -5.97 8.67
CA CYS A 209 16.86 -7.12 9.18
C CYS A 209 17.82 -8.04 9.92
N VAL A 210 17.38 -8.50 11.09
CA VAL A 210 18.14 -9.39 11.98
C VAL A 210 17.15 -10.41 12.54
N ASP A 211 17.45 -11.69 12.43
CA ASP A 211 16.63 -12.74 13.02
C ASP A 211 17.26 -13.38 14.26
N THR A 212 16.42 -14.08 15.01
CA THR A 212 16.78 -14.86 16.19
C THR A 212 17.71 -16.03 15.92
N LEU A 213 17.85 -16.44 14.67
CA LEU A 213 18.69 -17.58 14.25
C LEU A 213 20.10 -17.12 13.83
N GLY A 214 20.42 -15.84 14.01
CA GLY A 214 21.74 -15.28 13.72
C GLY A 214 21.95 -14.86 12.27
N HIS A 215 20.91 -14.83 11.43
CA HIS A 215 21.03 -14.24 10.09
C HIS A 215 20.73 -12.74 10.13
N SER A 216 21.41 -12.00 9.25
CA SER A 216 21.11 -10.60 9.03
C SER A 216 21.31 -10.18 7.57
N PHE A 217 20.48 -9.24 7.15
CA PHE A 217 20.55 -8.68 5.81
C PHE A 217 20.03 -7.24 5.77
N ILE A 218 20.47 -6.50 4.76
CA ILE A 218 20.09 -5.13 4.49
C ILE A 218 19.46 -5.06 3.11
N VAL A 219 18.26 -4.48 3.02
CA VAL A 219 17.64 -4.14 1.75
C VAL A 219 18.10 -2.75 1.33
N ASP A 220 18.77 -2.64 0.19
CA ASP A 220 19.37 -1.39 -0.27
C ASP A 220 18.31 -0.33 -0.65
N GLY A 221 18.36 0.83 0.00
CA GLY A 221 17.48 1.98 -0.27
C GLY A 221 18.08 3.05 -1.20
N LYS A 222 19.39 3.02 -1.46
CA LYS A 222 20.08 4.00 -2.30
C LYS A 222 19.54 4.01 -3.73
N HIS A 223 19.14 2.86 -4.26
CA HIS A 223 18.51 2.77 -5.59
C HIS A 223 17.18 3.51 -5.65
N LEU A 224 16.33 3.35 -4.63
CA LEU A 224 15.04 4.07 -4.55
C LEU A 224 15.25 5.57 -4.39
N LYS A 225 16.24 5.96 -3.59
CA LYS A 225 16.64 7.35 -3.41
C LYS A 225 17.10 7.96 -4.72
N SER A 226 17.96 7.28 -5.47
CA SER A 226 18.44 7.72 -6.80
C SER A 226 17.27 7.90 -7.78
N LYS A 227 16.36 6.92 -7.87
CA LYS A 227 15.16 7.03 -8.71
C LYS A 227 14.26 8.20 -8.32
N ASN A 228 14.05 8.43 -7.02
CA ASN A 228 13.25 9.56 -6.54
C ASN A 228 13.95 10.91 -6.80
N GLN A 229 15.28 10.98 -6.64
CA GLN A 229 16.05 12.18 -6.94
C GLN A 229 15.96 12.55 -8.42
N TRP A 230 16.13 11.56 -9.31
CA TRP A 230 15.97 11.77 -10.75
C TRP A 230 14.55 12.25 -11.10
N TYR A 231 13.53 11.62 -10.52
CA TYR A 231 12.14 12.06 -10.67
C TYR A 231 11.96 13.52 -10.25
N ASN A 232 12.43 13.91 -9.06
CA ASN A 232 12.31 15.28 -8.57
C ASN A 232 13.02 16.28 -9.48
N LYS A 233 14.22 15.95 -9.98
CA LYS A 233 14.94 16.79 -10.96
C LYS A 233 14.13 17.01 -12.24
N GLN A 234 13.52 15.94 -12.77
CA GLN A 234 12.68 16.02 -13.97
C GLN A 234 11.40 16.82 -13.74
N ILE A 235 10.75 16.67 -12.58
CA ILE A 235 9.55 17.45 -12.24
C ILE A 235 9.88 18.93 -12.07
N ALA A 236 11.00 19.26 -11.42
CA ALA A 236 11.43 20.65 -11.23
C ALA A 236 11.65 21.34 -12.58
N ALA A 237 12.44 20.74 -13.46
CA ALA A 237 12.70 21.29 -14.80
C ALA A 237 11.42 21.44 -15.65
N LEU A 238 10.46 20.52 -15.53
CA LEU A 238 9.20 20.60 -16.30
C LEU A 238 8.18 21.59 -15.73
N LYS A 239 8.33 22.00 -14.46
CA LYS A 239 7.45 22.96 -13.80
C LYS A 239 8.07 24.35 -13.69
N GLU A 240 9.33 24.49 -14.07
CA GLU A 240 10.02 25.77 -14.14
C GLU A 240 9.24 26.73 -15.05
N ASN A 241 8.96 27.93 -14.55
CA ASN A 241 8.17 28.96 -15.24
C ASN A 241 6.75 28.54 -15.66
N GLN A 242 6.18 27.51 -15.02
CA GLN A 242 4.81 27.08 -15.27
C GLN A 242 3.86 27.58 -14.17
N PRO A 243 2.57 27.83 -14.49
CA PRO A 243 1.61 28.25 -13.49
C PRO A 243 1.41 27.19 -12.39
N GLN A 244 0.99 27.64 -11.21
CA GLN A 244 0.69 26.76 -10.10
C GLN A 244 -0.37 25.72 -10.51
N GLY A 245 -0.06 24.44 -10.29
CA GLY A 245 -0.93 23.33 -10.68
C GLY A 245 -0.75 22.83 -12.11
N PHE A 246 0.25 23.32 -12.84
CA PHE A 246 0.58 22.82 -14.19
C PHE A 246 0.71 21.30 -14.24
N TRP A 247 0.10 20.73 -15.29
CA TRP A 247 0.07 19.31 -15.54
C TRP A 247 0.13 19.02 -17.04
N SER A 248 0.92 18.01 -17.43
CA SER A 248 1.13 17.65 -18.84
C SER A 248 1.19 16.13 -19.04
N LYS A 249 1.00 15.67 -20.28
CA LYS A 249 1.16 14.25 -20.64
C LYS A 249 2.57 13.74 -20.31
N ARG A 250 3.61 14.59 -20.42
CA ARG A 250 4.99 14.25 -20.05
C ARG A 250 5.13 14.06 -18.53
N LEU A 251 4.58 14.97 -17.73
CA LEU A 251 4.54 14.85 -16.26
C LEU A 251 3.80 13.58 -15.82
N ALA A 252 2.67 13.27 -16.46
CA ALA A 252 1.89 12.07 -16.18
C ALA A 252 2.73 10.79 -16.42
N ARG A 253 3.39 10.66 -17.58
CA ARG A 253 4.24 9.50 -17.90
C ARG A 253 5.40 9.31 -16.91
N ILE A 254 6.08 10.39 -16.54
CA ILE A 254 7.21 10.36 -15.59
C ILE A 254 6.72 9.93 -14.20
N THR A 255 5.59 10.48 -13.76
CA THR A 255 4.95 10.13 -12.48
C THR A 255 4.52 8.67 -12.46
N GLU A 256 3.94 8.16 -13.55
CA GLU A 256 3.51 6.78 -13.67
C GLU A 256 4.69 5.80 -13.65
N LYS A 257 5.78 6.11 -14.37
CA LYS A 257 7.01 5.31 -14.31
C LYS A 257 7.54 5.22 -12.88
N ARG A 258 7.59 6.34 -12.17
CA ARG A 258 8.03 6.39 -10.78
C ARG A 258 7.10 5.58 -9.87
N ASN A 259 5.78 5.72 -10.01
CA ASN A 259 4.81 5.00 -9.19
C ASN A 259 4.92 3.48 -9.37
N ARG A 260 5.10 3.00 -10.61
CA ARG A 260 5.36 1.58 -10.89
C ARG A 260 6.64 1.09 -10.23
N GLN A 261 7.74 1.84 -10.34
CA GLN A 261 9.01 1.47 -9.72
C GLN A 261 8.91 1.39 -8.18
N MET A 262 8.18 2.31 -7.55
CA MET A 262 7.95 2.29 -6.11
C MET A 262 7.07 1.11 -5.69
N ARG A 263 6.03 0.80 -6.47
CA ARG A 263 5.14 -0.35 -6.22
C ARG A 263 5.89 -1.68 -6.36
N ASP A 264 6.70 -1.83 -7.40
CA ASP A 264 7.53 -3.02 -7.63
C ASP A 264 8.48 -3.25 -6.44
N ALA A 265 9.17 -2.19 -6.01
CA ALA A 265 10.06 -2.26 -4.85
C ALA A 265 9.35 -2.69 -3.57
N VAL A 266 8.17 -2.11 -3.27
CA VAL A 266 7.36 -2.51 -2.12
C VAL A 266 7.01 -3.99 -2.18
N ASN A 267 6.52 -4.48 -3.32
CA ASN A 267 6.09 -5.87 -3.44
C ASN A 267 7.25 -6.85 -3.38
N LYS A 268 8.38 -6.57 -4.06
CA LYS A 268 9.56 -7.44 -4.03
C LYS A 268 10.20 -7.48 -2.64
N THR A 269 10.35 -6.34 -1.99
CA THR A 269 10.88 -6.29 -0.62
C THR A 269 9.96 -7.01 0.35
N ALA A 270 8.64 -6.78 0.30
CA ALA A 270 7.70 -7.52 1.15
C ALA A 270 7.79 -9.03 0.91
N ARG A 271 7.91 -9.47 -0.34
CA ARG A 271 8.05 -10.89 -0.67
C ARG A 271 9.37 -11.47 -0.18
N LEU A 272 10.47 -10.73 -0.27
CA LEU A 272 11.78 -11.12 0.26
C LEU A 272 11.69 -11.39 1.77
N ILE A 273 11.10 -10.47 2.54
CA ILE A 273 10.91 -10.61 3.99
C ILE A 273 10.13 -11.89 4.32
N ILE A 274 9.01 -12.11 3.63
CA ILE A 274 8.15 -13.27 3.88
C ILE A 274 8.85 -14.56 3.47
N ASN A 275 9.52 -14.59 2.33
CA ASN A 275 10.28 -15.75 1.88
C ASN A 275 11.42 -16.09 2.85
N HIS A 276 12.09 -15.09 3.43
CA HIS A 276 13.09 -15.31 4.49
C HIS A 276 12.47 -16.03 5.68
N GLY A 277 11.31 -15.53 6.16
CA GLY A 277 10.63 -16.15 7.29
C GLY A 277 10.19 -17.58 7.00
N LEU A 278 9.62 -17.83 5.82
CA LEU A 278 9.20 -19.17 5.39
C LEU A 278 10.38 -20.14 5.24
N LYS A 279 11.50 -19.68 4.65
CA LYS A 279 12.69 -20.50 4.41
C LYS A 279 13.33 -20.98 5.72
N HIS A 280 13.35 -20.11 6.73
CA HIS A 280 14.03 -20.37 8.00
C HIS A 280 13.09 -20.79 9.14
N GLY A 281 11.80 -21.01 8.85
CA GLY A 281 10.82 -21.46 9.86
C GLY A 281 10.42 -20.38 10.88
N ILE A 282 10.69 -19.11 10.59
CA ILE A 282 10.40 -17.97 11.49
C ILE A 282 8.91 -17.64 11.46
N GLY A 283 8.26 -17.64 12.62
CA GLY A 283 6.83 -17.40 12.77
C GLY A 283 6.44 -15.96 13.13
N THR A 284 7.38 -15.12 13.53
CA THR A 284 7.10 -13.74 13.97
C THR A 284 7.92 -12.70 13.17
N ILE A 285 7.26 -11.66 12.66
CA ILE A 285 7.91 -10.49 12.05
C ILE A 285 7.68 -9.29 12.96
N VAL A 286 8.76 -8.66 13.40
CA VAL A 286 8.76 -7.48 14.28
C VAL A 286 9.19 -6.27 13.45
N PHE A 287 8.37 -5.23 13.38
CA PHE A 287 8.62 -4.03 12.59
C PHE A 287 8.76 -2.82 13.52
N GLY A 288 9.93 -2.17 13.49
CA GLY A 288 10.16 -0.90 14.16
C GLY A 288 9.32 0.21 13.54
N TRP A 289 8.53 0.92 14.35
CA TRP A 289 7.70 2.02 13.86
C TRP A 289 7.39 3.04 14.95
N ASN A 290 7.84 4.28 14.75
CA ASN A 290 7.48 5.39 15.64
C ASN A 290 6.28 6.17 15.07
N LYS A 291 5.16 6.16 15.80
CA LYS A 291 3.95 6.94 15.45
C LYS A 291 4.32 8.44 15.46
N GLY A 292 4.36 9.06 14.28
CA GLY A 292 4.70 10.49 14.13
C GLY A 292 5.85 10.80 13.18
N GLN A 293 6.63 9.79 12.76
CA GLN A 293 7.74 9.97 11.80
C GLN A 293 7.32 10.56 10.43
N LYS A 294 6.02 10.64 10.12
CA LYS A 294 5.54 11.30 8.88
C LYS A 294 5.02 12.72 9.07
N GLN A 295 4.75 13.16 10.29
CA GLN A 295 4.11 14.46 10.54
C GLN A 295 5.03 15.48 11.19
N SER A 296 6.02 15.04 11.98
CA SER A 296 6.94 15.96 12.64
C SER A 296 8.28 15.25 12.87
N ILE A 297 9.15 15.25 11.86
CA ILE A 297 10.56 14.95 12.13
C ILE A 297 11.35 16.22 11.90
N GLU A 298 11.94 16.80 12.93
CA GLU A 298 12.87 17.94 12.79
C GLU A 298 14.26 17.47 12.32
N LEU A 299 14.36 16.57 11.31
CA LEU A 299 15.65 16.17 10.70
C LEU A 299 16.04 17.06 9.50
N GLY A 300 15.43 18.25 9.41
CA GLY A 300 15.58 19.20 8.31
C GLY A 300 14.62 18.95 7.14
N THR A 301 14.19 20.04 6.50
CA THR A 301 13.22 20.07 5.38
C THR A 301 13.58 19.13 4.23
N GLN A 302 14.87 19.00 3.89
CA GLN A 302 15.33 18.12 2.81
C GLN A 302 15.22 16.62 3.13
N THR A 303 15.43 16.22 4.39
CA THR A 303 15.35 14.82 4.83
C THR A 303 13.89 14.38 4.92
N ASN A 304 13.03 15.28 5.40
CA ASN A 304 11.58 15.04 5.49
C ASN A 304 10.94 14.84 4.12
N GLN A 305 11.27 15.68 3.14
CA GLN A 305 10.77 15.51 1.76
C GLN A 305 11.19 14.16 1.17
N LYS A 306 12.40 13.67 1.47
CA LYS A 306 12.89 12.35 1.01
C LYS A 306 12.16 11.19 1.71
N LEU A 307 11.94 11.28 3.03
CA LEU A 307 11.19 10.28 3.82
C LEU A 307 9.73 10.19 3.40
N VAL A 308 9.07 11.33 3.18
CA VAL A 308 7.66 11.40 2.74
C VAL A 308 7.46 10.75 1.37
N GLN A 309 8.51 10.70 0.53
CA GLN A 309 8.44 10.12 -0.80
C GLN A 309 8.73 8.61 -0.85
N ILE A 310 9.44 8.02 0.11
CA ILE A 310 9.69 6.55 0.13
C ILE A 310 8.46 5.83 0.70
N PRO A 311 7.97 4.76 0.06
CA PRO A 311 6.71 4.11 0.43
C PRO A 311 6.83 3.15 1.64
N THR A 312 7.63 3.46 2.67
CA THR A 312 7.87 2.54 3.82
C THR A 312 6.58 2.17 4.55
N ALA A 313 5.65 3.11 4.75
CA ALA A 313 4.36 2.78 5.33
C ALA A 313 3.55 1.78 4.47
N ARG A 314 3.61 1.92 3.13
CA ARG A 314 2.95 0.95 2.23
C ARG A 314 3.63 -0.41 2.29
N LEU A 315 4.96 -0.44 2.45
CA LEU A 315 5.72 -1.66 2.66
C LEU A 315 5.35 -2.35 3.98
N LYS A 316 5.22 -1.61 5.08
CA LYS A 316 4.76 -2.13 6.37
C LYS A 316 3.39 -2.80 6.25
N GLU A 317 2.40 -2.09 5.69
CA GLU A 317 1.06 -2.65 5.47
C GLU A 317 1.12 -3.88 4.56
N ARG A 318 1.95 -3.85 3.52
CA ARG A 318 2.11 -5.00 2.61
C ARG A 318 2.72 -6.22 3.31
N ILE A 319 3.72 -6.03 4.17
CA ILE A 319 4.31 -7.10 4.99
C ILE A 319 3.24 -7.67 5.92
N LYS A 320 2.45 -6.82 6.59
CA LYS A 320 1.36 -7.23 7.47
C LYS A 320 0.30 -8.06 6.75
N GLU A 321 -0.14 -7.62 5.57
CA GLU A 321 -1.07 -8.37 4.71
C GLU A 321 -0.54 -9.76 4.37
N LEU A 322 0.74 -9.86 3.96
CA LEU A 322 1.35 -11.13 3.63
C LEU A 322 1.56 -12.01 4.88
N CYS A 323 1.87 -11.43 6.04
CA CYS A 323 1.94 -12.20 7.29
C CYS A 323 0.61 -12.90 7.57
N SER A 324 -0.52 -12.18 7.46
CA SER A 324 -1.86 -12.78 7.60
C SER A 324 -2.14 -13.88 6.57
N LEU A 325 -1.60 -13.76 5.35
CA LEU A 325 -1.78 -14.75 4.30
C LEU A 325 -1.01 -16.07 4.56
N TYR A 326 0.19 -15.96 5.11
CA TYR A 326 1.09 -17.09 5.33
C TYR A 326 1.10 -17.63 6.76
N GLY A 327 0.30 -17.04 7.66
CA GLY A 327 0.22 -17.44 9.06
C GLY A 327 1.34 -16.90 9.95
N LEU A 328 2.11 -15.90 9.49
CA LEU A 328 3.10 -15.21 10.33
C LEU A 328 2.40 -14.22 11.26
N LYS A 329 2.95 -14.07 12.46
CA LYS A 329 2.55 -13.03 13.41
C LYS A 329 3.28 -11.74 13.07
N PHE A 330 2.53 -10.68 12.81
CA PHE A 330 3.10 -9.33 12.63
C PHE A 330 2.99 -8.53 13.94
N VAL A 331 4.11 -7.95 14.37
CA VAL A 331 4.23 -7.13 15.57
C VAL A 331 4.81 -5.78 15.20
N GLU A 332 4.16 -4.70 15.61
CA GLU A 332 4.69 -3.34 15.53
C GLU A 332 5.22 -2.92 16.91
N THR A 333 6.42 -2.32 16.96
CA THR A 333 7.03 -1.83 18.20
C THR A 333 7.77 -0.51 17.96
N GLU A 334 7.89 0.31 19.00
CA GLU A 334 8.61 1.59 18.94
C GLU A 334 10.14 1.42 19.02
N GLU A 335 10.90 2.39 18.49
CA GLU A 335 12.35 2.30 18.29
C GLU A 335 13.16 3.22 19.22
N SER A 336 12.57 3.71 20.30
CA SER A 336 13.22 4.65 21.23
C SER A 336 14.46 4.01 21.83
N TYR A 337 15.56 4.74 21.79
CA TYR A 337 16.86 4.35 22.35
C TYR A 337 17.50 3.07 21.73
N THR A 338 16.86 2.40 20.76
CA THR A 338 17.38 1.17 20.14
C THR A 338 18.68 1.40 19.37
N SER A 339 18.88 2.60 18.81
CA SER A 339 20.09 2.99 18.11
C SER A 339 21.25 3.42 19.02
N LYS A 340 20.98 3.64 20.31
CA LYS A 340 21.96 4.13 21.31
C LYS A 340 22.44 3.01 22.22
N ALA A 341 21.51 2.20 22.71
CA ALA A 341 21.79 1.05 23.57
C ALA A 341 22.64 0.00 22.83
N SER A 342 23.53 -0.65 23.56
CA SER A 342 24.27 -1.79 23.05
C SER A 342 23.42 -3.06 23.16
N PHE A 343 23.32 -3.79 22.04
CA PHE A 343 22.71 -5.10 22.06
C PHE A 343 23.59 -6.10 22.81
N LEU A 344 24.88 -6.14 22.48
CA LEU A 344 25.84 -7.11 23.01
C LEU A 344 26.13 -6.95 24.49
N ASP A 345 26.00 -5.73 25.03
CA ASP A 345 26.27 -5.45 26.44
C ASP A 345 24.98 -5.48 27.30
N HIS A 346 23.85 -5.93 26.73
CA HIS A 346 22.57 -6.06 27.42
C HIS A 346 22.00 -4.77 28.06
N ASP A 347 22.29 -3.61 27.47
CA ASP A 347 21.81 -2.31 27.97
C ASP A 347 20.28 -2.28 28.22
N VAL A 348 19.87 -1.58 29.26
CA VAL A 348 18.44 -1.31 29.52
C VAL A 348 17.85 -0.54 28.34
N LEU A 349 16.68 -0.97 27.86
CA LEU A 349 15.95 -0.33 26.76
C LEU A 349 14.71 0.39 27.31
N PRO A 350 14.81 1.66 27.74
CA PRO A 350 13.66 2.41 28.21
C PRO A 350 12.66 2.66 27.07
N THR A 351 11.38 2.78 27.43
CA THR A 351 10.36 3.26 26.51
C THR A 351 10.42 4.79 26.41
N TYR A 352 9.78 5.36 25.40
CA TYR A 352 9.74 6.81 25.22
C TYR A 352 9.08 7.51 26.42
N GLY A 353 9.81 8.41 27.09
CA GLY A 353 9.33 9.15 28.25
C GLY A 353 9.54 8.45 29.60
N GLU A 354 9.96 7.18 29.61
CA GLU A 354 10.26 6.40 30.83
C GLU A 354 11.78 6.19 30.98
N LYS A 355 12.59 7.09 30.41
CA LYS A 355 14.05 7.03 30.51
C LYS A 355 14.46 7.43 31.94
N PRO A 356 15.22 6.58 32.69
CA PRO A 356 15.81 6.99 33.95
C PRO A 356 16.80 8.14 33.77
N ASP A 357 16.89 9.03 34.76
CA ASP A 357 17.74 10.23 34.69
C ASP A 357 19.22 9.89 34.47
N ASN A 358 19.71 8.82 35.11
CA ASN A 358 21.10 8.35 35.01
C ASN A 358 21.33 7.31 33.91
N TRP A 359 20.40 7.15 32.95
CA TRP A 359 20.60 6.17 31.88
C TRP A 359 21.64 6.66 30.87
N GLU A 360 22.70 5.87 30.75
CA GLU A 360 23.75 6.00 29.73
C GLU A 360 23.95 4.67 29.00
N PRO A 361 24.12 4.69 27.67
CA PRO A 361 24.45 3.47 26.93
C PRO A 361 25.90 3.07 27.21
N SER A 362 26.15 1.76 27.33
CA SER A 362 27.50 1.24 27.56
C SER A 362 28.38 1.34 26.31
N GLY A 363 27.77 1.21 25.14
CA GLY A 363 28.40 1.38 23.83
C GLY A 363 28.15 2.75 23.21
N LYS A 364 28.84 3.03 22.11
CA LYS A 364 28.68 4.28 21.36
C LYS A 364 28.68 4.07 19.85
N ARG A 365 27.86 4.86 19.17
CA ARG A 365 27.91 4.97 17.71
C ARG A 365 29.12 5.82 17.32
N VAL A 366 30.10 5.22 16.65
CA VAL A 366 31.33 5.91 16.25
C VAL A 366 31.08 6.77 15.01
N LYS A 367 30.48 6.15 13.99
CA LYS A 367 30.09 6.84 12.74
C LYS A 367 28.90 6.13 12.12
N ARG A 368 28.39 6.69 11.03
CA ARG A 368 27.26 6.09 10.32
C ARG A 368 27.59 4.66 9.89
N GLY A 369 26.74 3.72 10.30
CA GLY A 369 26.89 2.29 10.04
C GLY A 369 27.85 1.54 10.97
N LEU A 370 28.52 2.20 11.93
CA LEU A 370 29.48 1.56 12.84
C LEU A 370 29.17 1.87 14.30
N TYR A 371 29.04 0.83 15.11
CA TYR A 371 28.80 0.88 16.54
C TYR A 371 29.92 0.16 17.29
N HIS A 372 30.32 0.71 18.42
CA HIS A 372 31.36 0.16 19.29
C HIS A 372 30.73 -0.23 20.63
N SER A 373 30.77 -1.52 20.96
CA SER A 373 30.27 -2.04 22.24
C SER A 373 31.22 -1.73 23.39
N ALA A 374 30.78 -1.89 24.64
CA ALA A 374 31.65 -1.76 25.81
C ALA A 374 32.77 -2.81 25.81
N ALA A 375 32.46 -4.03 25.36
CA ALA A 375 33.44 -5.11 25.15
C ALA A 375 34.45 -4.87 24.00
N GLY A 376 34.46 -3.70 23.36
CA GLY A 376 35.43 -3.35 22.31
C GLY A 376 35.08 -3.87 20.91
N TYR A 377 33.89 -4.42 20.70
CA TYR A 377 33.50 -4.96 19.40
C TYR A 377 32.95 -3.88 18.48
N LEU A 378 33.40 -3.92 17.23
CA LEU A 378 32.85 -3.12 16.14
C LEU A 378 31.78 -3.92 15.40
N ILE A 379 30.56 -3.41 15.39
CA ILE A 379 29.40 -4.01 14.72
C ILE A 379 28.66 -2.98 13.87
N ASN A 380 27.75 -3.45 13.02
CA ASN A 380 26.88 -2.60 12.23
C ASN A 380 25.85 -1.92 13.14
N ALA A 381 25.82 -0.58 13.11
CA ALA A 381 24.92 0.20 13.96
C ALA A 381 23.43 -0.03 13.70
N ASP A 382 23.06 -0.28 12.44
CA ASP A 382 21.66 -0.52 12.07
C ASP A 382 21.25 -1.95 12.47
N CYS A 383 22.16 -2.93 12.40
CA CYS A 383 21.91 -4.28 12.91
C CYS A 383 21.77 -4.29 14.45
N ASN A 384 22.58 -3.49 15.15
CA ASN A 384 22.42 -3.27 16.59
C ASN A 384 21.02 -2.71 16.92
N GLY A 385 20.56 -1.72 16.15
CA GLY A 385 19.20 -1.19 16.25
C GLY A 385 18.12 -2.26 16.07
N ALA A 386 18.21 -3.04 14.98
CA ALA A 386 17.28 -4.14 14.70
C ALA A 386 17.31 -5.24 15.78
N ALA A 387 18.47 -5.57 16.34
CA ALA A 387 18.59 -6.54 17.43
C ALA A 387 17.95 -6.03 18.73
N ASN A 388 18.12 -4.74 19.05
CA ASN A 388 17.46 -4.12 20.19
C ASN A 388 15.93 -4.08 20.05
N ILE A 389 15.42 -3.94 18.83
CA ILE A 389 13.98 -4.07 18.54
C ILE A 389 13.46 -5.48 18.92
N LEU A 390 14.21 -6.55 18.64
CA LEU A 390 13.85 -7.90 19.11
C LEU A 390 13.84 -7.97 20.64
N ARG A 391 14.88 -7.43 21.28
CA ARG A 391 15.03 -7.47 22.74
C ARG A 391 13.85 -6.81 23.46
N LYS A 392 13.31 -5.71 22.93
CA LYS A 392 12.11 -5.05 23.50
C LYS A 392 10.89 -5.95 23.55
N VAL A 393 10.73 -6.85 22.59
CA VAL A 393 9.54 -7.69 22.46
C VAL A 393 9.78 -9.14 22.88
N ALA A 394 11.02 -9.50 23.20
CA ALA A 394 11.44 -10.87 23.49
C ALA A 394 10.67 -11.49 24.64
N GLY A 395 10.59 -10.82 25.80
CA GLY A 395 9.84 -11.33 26.96
C GLY A 395 8.34 -11.46 26.69
N ARG A 396 7.74 -10.51 25.97
CA ARG A 396 6.30 -10.51 25.64
C ARG A 396 5.91 -11.66 24.72
N PHE A 397 6.81 -12.10 23.85
CA PHE A 397 6.53 -13.12 22.84
C PHE A 397 7.35 -14.40 23.00
N ASN A 398 8.06 -14.55 24.13
CA ASN A 398 8.94 -15.68 24.42
C ASN A 398 9.91 -15.98 23.27
N LEU A 399 10.59 -14.93 22.77
CA LEU A 399 11.51 -15.06 21.66
C LEU A 399 12.83 -15.67 22.13
N ASN A 400 13.34 -16.68 21.42
CA ASN A 400 14.68 -17.21 21.65
C ASN A 400 15.71 -16.27 21.02
N LEU A 401 16.66 -15.73 21.80
CA LEU A 401 17.72 -14.84 21.30
C LEU A 401 19.11 -15.50 21.34
N ASP A 402 19.22 -16.78 21.71
CA ASP A 402 20.48 -17.43 22.07
C ASP A 402 21.45 -17.50 20.88
N GLN A 403 20.92 -17.63 19.67
CA GLN A 403 21.72 -17.68 18.44
C GLN A 403 22.00 -16.28 17.86
N LEU A 404 21.40 -15.22 18.41
CA LEU A 404 21.64 -13.85 17.98
C LEU A 404 22.90 -13.29 18.65
N GLY A 405 24.05 -13.59 18.05
CA GLY A 405 25.36 -13.12 18.53
C GLY A 405 26.00 -12.05 17.64
N ARG A 406 27.24 -11.68 17.99
CA ARG A 406 28.09 -10.73 17.25
C ARG A 406 28.18 -11.00 15.75
N GLY A 407 28.21 -12.27 15.34
CA GLY A 407 28.31 -12.67 13.93
C GLY A 407 27.21 -12.04 13.08
N ALA A 408 25.96 -12.10 13.55
CA ALA A 408 24.81 -11.51 12.89
C ALA A 408 24.90 -9.98 12.78
N LEU A 409 25.66 -9.32 13.65
CA LEU A 409 25.71 -7.87 13.72
C LEU A 409 26.89 -7.26 12.95
N THR A 410 27.88 -8.06 12.55
CA THR A 410 29.15 -7.54 12.00
C THR A 410 29.06 -7.32 10.48
N THR A 411 28.61 -8.32 9.73
CA THR A 411 28.63 -8.32 8.24
C THR A 411 27.29 -8.73 7.65
N PRO A 412 26.24 -7.88 7.73
CA PRO A 412 24.94 -8.20 7.16
C PRO A 412 25.00 -8.33 5.64
N LEU A 413 24.30 -9.32 5.10
CA LEU A 413 24.18 -9.52 3.66
C LEU A 413 23.46 -8.33 3.02
N ARG A 414 24.05 -7.69 2.01
CA ARG A 414 23.38 -6.62 1.28
C ARG A 414 22.56 -7.18 0.12
N VAL A 415 21.24 -7.07 0.20
CA VAL A 415 20.31 -7.55 -0.82
C VAL A 415 19.80 -6.40 -1.70
N ARG A 416 19.83 -6.63 -3.01
CA ARG A 416 19.35 -5.70 -4.03
C ARG A 416 18.01 -6.21 -4.56
N PHE A 417 16.91 -5.61 -4.09
CA PHE A 417 15.55 -6.03 -4.45
C PHE A 417 15.23 -5.95 -5.96
N TRP A 418 16.07 -5.29 -6.77
CA TRP A 418 15.87 -5.17 -8.21
C TRP A 418 16.62 -6.24 -9.04
N ILE A 419 17.42 -7.09 -8.40
CA ILE A 419 18.13 -8.22 -9.02
C ILE A 419 17.40 -9.55 -8.70
N ALA A 420 16.66 -9.56 -7.59
CA ALA A 420 15.96 -10.72 -7.07
C ALA A 420 14.62 -11.02 -7.76
#